data_AF-A0A7V9L5T4-F1
#
_entry.id   AF-A0A7V9L5T4-F1
#
_cell.length_a   1.000
_cell.length_b   1.000
_cell.length_c   1.000
_cell.angle_alpha   90.00
_cell.angle_beta   90.00
_cell.angle_gamma   90.00
#
_symmetry.space_group_name_H-M   'P 1'
#
loop_
_entity.id
_entity.type
_entity.pdbx_description
1 polymer ?
#
loop_
_entity_poly.entity_id
_entity_poly.type
_entity_poly.pdbx_seq_one_letter_code
_entity_poly.pdbx_strand_id
1 'polypeptide(L)'
;MPDAYDLKTSEPELYEKIVKFVGGTGAVTKVFGKGATVTYISAGIVDVTFTDNPYTFVGLGGYGFEATTQAALKGYSVVAGAFNATTKTLRLNVTNNLDALTDLAALQSLTCRLLFKQTAV
;
A
#
# COMPACT_ATOMS: atom_id res chain seq x y z
N MET A 1 29.79 27.31 14.33
CA MET A 1 28.53 26.76 14.91
C MET A 1 28.49 25.30 14.51
N PRO A 2 28.49 24.34 15.43
CA PRO A 2 28.28 22.94 15.06
C PRO A 2 26.83 22.75 14.61
N ASP A 3 26.62 22.10 13.47
CA ASP A 3 25.31 21.78 12.91
C ASP A 3 24.50 20.96 13.92
N ALA A 4 23.35 21.50 14.32
CA ALA A 4 22.37 20.88 15.20
C ALA A 4 21.55 19.81 14.44
N TYR A 5 22.21 18.84 13.82
CA TYR A 5 21.52 17.60 13.51
C TYR A 5 21.39 16.83 14.82
N ASP A 6 20.21 16.91 15.44
CA ASP A 6 19.84 16.08 16.60
C ASP A 6 20.33 14.66 16.36
N LEU A 7 21.16 14.15 17.29
CA LEU A 7 21.43 12.72 17.38
C LEU A 7 20.08 12.03 17.48
N LYS A 8 19.65 11.35 16.40
CA LYS A 8 18.48 10.47 16.45
C LYS A 8 18.78 9.39 17.48
N THR A 9 18.32 9.60 18.71
CA THR A 9 18.23 8.57 19.74
C THR A 9 17.30 7.49 19.20
N SER A 10 17.91 6.40 18.71
CA SER A 10 17.30 5.22 18.10
C SER A 10 16.25 5.54 17.04
N GLU A 11 16.62 5.52 15.74
CA GLU A 11 15.59 5.37 14.71
C GLU A 11 14.80 4.10 15.03
N PRO A 12 13.50 4.21 15.33
CA PRO A 12 12.68 3.04 15.58
C PRO A 12 12.63 2.24 14.29
N GLU A 13 12.95 0.94 14.40
CA GLU A 13 13.11 0.04 13.26
C GLU A 13 11.90 0.14 12.32
N LEU A 14 12.16 0.56 11.08
CA LEU A 14 11.15 0.60 10.03
C LEU A 14 10.92 -0.81 9.52
N TYR A 15 9.70 -1.30 9.70
CA TYR A 15 9.26 -2.60 9.24
C TYR A 15 8.55 -2.45 7.90
N GLU A 16 9.05 -3.14 6.88
CA GLU A 16 8.44 -3.15 5.56
C GLU A 16 7.51 -4.35 5.39
N LYS A 17 6.31 -4.10 4.87
CA LYS A 17 5.39 -5.12 4.39
C LYS A 17 5.13 -4.91 2.91
N ILE A 18 5.53 -5.88 2.11
CA ILE A 18 5.28 -5.87 0.66
C ILE A 18 3.97 -6.61 0.40
N VAL A 19 3.04 -5.95 -0.28
CA VAL A 19 1.77 -6.53 -0.70
C VAL A 19 1.63 -6.30 -2.19
N LYS A 20 1.50 -7.39 -2.95
CA LYS A 20 1.19 -7.37 -4.38
C LYS A 20 -0.19 -7.97 -4.61
N PHE A 21 -0.99 -7.36 -5.47
CA PHE A 21 -2.27 -7.93 -5.86
C PHE A 21 -2.58 -7.73 -7.35
N VAL A 22 -3.40 -8.62 -7.91
CA VAL A 22 -3.75 -8.66 -9.34
C VAL A 22 -5.25 -8.42 -9.54
N GLY A 23 -5.60 -7.53 -10.46
CA GLY A 23 -6.98 -7.19 -10.81
C GLY A 23 -7.66 -6.20 -9.87
N GLY A 24 -8.87 -5.79 -10.24
CA GLY A 24 -9.64 -4.75 -9.55
C GLY A 24 -11.13 -4.71 -9.91
N THR A 25 -11.55 -5.12 -11.12
CA THR A 25 -13.00 -5.18 -11.44
C THR A 25 -13.70 -6.33 -10.70
N GLY A 26 -14.35 -6.01 -9.58
CA GLY A 26 -15.23 -6.91 -8.81
C GLY A 26 -14.53 -7.90 -7.88
N ALA A 27 -13.24 -8.18 -8.07
CA ALA A 27 -12.43 -8.94 -7.12
C ALA A 27 -10.92 -8.75 -7.35
N VAL A 28 -10.18 -8.71 -6.25
CA VAL A 28 -8.74 -8.97 -6.26
C VAL A 28 -8.53 -10.47 -6.48
N THR A 29 -7.92 -10.83 -7.59
CA THR A 29 -7.84 -12.24 -8.04
C THR A 29 -6.73 -13.02 -7.36
N LYS A 30 -5.65 -12.32 -6.96
CA LYS A 30 -4.49 -12.90 -6.30
C LYS A 30 -3.88 -11.86 -5.37
N VAL A 31 -3.46 -12.30 -4.19
CA VAL A 31 -2.71 -11.51 -3.22
C VAL A 31 -1.41 -12.25 -2.88
N PHE A 32 -0.31 -11.53 -2.98
CA PHE A 32 1.02 -11.96 -2.58
C PHE A 32 1.50 -11.03 -1.47
N GLY A 33 1.38 -11.51 -0.23
CA GLY A 33 1.81 -10.80 0.96
C GLY A 33 1.66 -11.74 2.15
N LYS A 34 2.74 -12.00 2.87
CA LYS A 34 2.69 -12.92 4.02
C LYS A 34 1.85 -12.28 5.12
N GLY A 35 0.73 -12.90 5.48
CA GLY A 35 -0.17 -12.42 6.53
C GLY A 35 -0.95 -11.15 6.17
N ALA A 36 -1.19 -10.90 4.87
CA ALA A 36 -2.02 -9.81 4.40
C ALA A 36 -3.11 -10.33 3.44
N THR A 37 -4.33 -9.84 3.60
CA THR A 37 -5.44 -10.05 2.68
C THR A 37 -5.82 -8.72 2.04
N VAL A 38 -6.30 -8.74 0.79
CA VAL A 38 -6.77 -7.54 0.09
C VAL A 38 -8.22 -7.76 -0.30
N THR A 39 -9.08 -6.85 0.14
CA THR A 39 -10.51 -6.89 -0.10
C THR A 39 -10.89 -5.74 -1.01
N TYR A 40 -11.62 -6.05 -2.09
CA TYR A 40 -12.21 -5.03 -2.96
C TYR A 40 -13.39 -4.36 -2.24
N ILE A 41 -13.45 -3.02 -2.27
CA ILE A 41 -14.53 -2.24 -1.64
C ILE A 41 -15.42 -1.61 -2.71
N SER A 42 -14.81 -0.83 -3.59
CA SER A 42 -15.46 -0.15 -4.73
C SER A 42 -14.40 0.18 -5.77
N ALA A 43 -14.82 0.77 -6.90
CA ALA A 43 -13.91 1.10 -7.99
C ALA A 43 -12.68 1.88 -7.48
N GLY A 44 -11.49 1.36 -7.77
CA GLY A 44 -10.20 1.92 -7.37
C GLY A 44 -9.94 1.90 -5.86
N ILE A 45 -10.76 1.26 -5.03
CA ILE A 45 -10.58 1.21 -3.57
C ILE A 45 -10.46 -0.23 -3.11
N VAL A 46 -9.33 -0.52 -2.46
CA VAL A 46 -9.06 -1.80 -1.82
C VAL A 46 -8.62 -1.61 -0.38
N ASP A 47 -9.00 -2.55 0.48
CA ASP A 47 -8.59 -2.60 1.87
C ASP A 47 -7.57 -3.74 2.06
N VAL A 48 -6.39 -3.41 2.54
CA VAL A 48 -5.34 -4.36 2.91
C VAL A 48 -5.44 -4.62 4.41
N THR A 49 -5.77 -5.85 4.79
CA THR A 49 -5.90 -6.25 6.21
C THR A 49 -4.76 -7.19 6.59
N PHE A 50 -4.12 -6.91 7.72
CA PHE A 50 -3.02 -7.72 8.23
C PHE A 50 -3.51 -8.68 9.32
N THR A 51 -3.07 -9.94 9.27
CA THR A 51 -3.38 -10.95 10.27
C THR A 51 -2.74 -10.60 11.62
N ASP A 52 -1.43 -10.35 11.59
CA ASP A 52 -0.65 -9.93 12.75
C ASP A 52 -0.59 -8.41 12.85
N ASN A 53 -0.32 -7.88 14.05
CA ASN A 53 -0.17 -6.43 14.24
C ASN A 53 1.03 -5.94 13.40
N PRO A 54 0.82 -5.09 12.37
CA PRO A 54 1.91 -4.60 11.54
C PRO A 54 2.63 -3.40 12.18
N TYR A 55 2.24 -2.96 13.38
CA TYR A 55 2.65 -1.74 14.08
C TYR A 55 2.00 -0.46 13.51
N THR A 56 2.59 0.71 13.81
CA THR A 56 2.04 2.00 13.39
C THR A 56 2.41 2.28 11.94
N PHE A 57 1.41 2.44 11.07
CA PHE A 57 1.63 2.81 9.67
C PHE A 57 2.25 4.22 9.59
N VAL A 58 3.34 4.35 8.84
CA VAL A 58 4.05 5.63 8.64
C VAL A 58 4.01 6.13 7.21
N GLY A 59 3.59 5.30 6.26
CA GLY A 59 3.41 5.69 4.87
C GLY A 59 3.74 4.60 3.86
N LEU A 60 3.64 4.96 2.58
CA LEU A 60 4.09 4.12 1.47
C LEU A 60 5.59 4.35 1.25
N GLY A 61 6.37 3.28 1.28
CA GLY A 61 7.78 3.29 0.84
C GLY A 61 7.94 3.27 -0.68
N GLY A 62 6.84 3.11 -1.41
CA GLY A 62 6.76 3.11 -2.86
C GLY A 62 5.71 2.14 -3.37
N TYR A 63 5.39 2.26 -4.65
CA TYR A 63 4.51 1.33 -5.36
C TYR A 63 4.99 1.10 -6.79
N GLY A 64 4.59 -0.04 -7.37
CA GLY A 64 4.92 -0.44 -8.72
C GLY A 64 3.73 -1.08 -9.41
N PHE A 65 3.55 -0.73 -10.67
CA PHE A 65 2.46 -1.20 -11.53
C PHE A 65 3.01 -2.12 -12.62
N GLU A 66 2.32 -3.23 -12.90
CA GLU A 66 2.70 -4.18 -13.95
C GLU A 66 1.50 -4.45 -14.86
N ALA A 67 1.73 -4.40 -16.17
CA ALA A 67 0.76 -4.71 -17.23
C ALA A 67 1.49 -5.25 -18.47
N THR A 68 0.74 -5.88 -19.38
CA THR A 68 1.26 -6.32 -20.69
C THR A 68 1.71 -5.16 -21.57
N THR A 69 1.07 -3.99 -21.47
CA THR A 69 1.42 -2.79 -22.24
C THR A 69 1.55 -1.58 -21.32
N GLN A 70 2.55 -0.74 -21.57
CA GLN A 70 2.80 0.48 -20.78
C GLN A 70 1.61 1.45 -20.83
N ALA A 71 0.94 1.55 -21.99
CA ALA A 71 -0.20 2.45 -22.17
C ALA A 71 -1.36 2.15 -21.21
N ALA A 72 -1.48 0.90 -20.73
CA ALA A 72 -2.59 0.47 -19.89
C ALA A 72 -2.51 0.98 -18.43
N LEU A 73 -1.32 1.36 -17.95
CA LEU A 73 -1.09 1.86 -16.59
C LEU A 73 -0.36 3.22 -16.57
N LYS A 74 -0.25 3.88 -17.73
CA LYS A 74 0.38 5.20 -17.83
C LYS A 74 -0.41 6.19 -16.97
N GLY A 75 0.29 6.84 -16.04
CA GLY A 75 -0.28 7.85 -15.14
C GLY A 75 -1.14 7.29 -14.01
N TYR A 76 -1.11 5.98 -13.78
CA TYR A 76 -1.74 5.42 -12.58
C TYR A 76 -0.93 5.77 -11.33
N SER A 77 -1.63 5.98 -10.22
CA SER A 77 -1.03 6.27 -8.93
C SER A 77 -1.76 5.56 -7.80
N VAL A 78 -1.12 5.48 -6.63
CA VAL A 78 -1.69 4.89 -5.42
C VAL A 78 -1.54 5.86 -4.27
N VAL A 79 -2.64 6.06 -3.56
CA VAL A 79 -2.70 6.87 -2.36
C VAL A 79 -3.14 6.00 -1.19
N ALA A 80 -2.36 6.01 -0.12
CA ALA A 80 -2.77 5.38 1.13
C ALA A 80 -3.80 6.25 1.85
N GLY A 81 -4.91 5.64 2.24
CA GLY A 81 -5.88 6.23 3.15
C GLY A 81 -5.46 6.06 4.62
N ALA A 82 -6.40 6.29 5.52
CA ALA A 82 -6.17 6.11 6.96
C ALA A 82 -5.97 4.62 7.31
N PHE A 83 -4.95 4.33 8.10
CA PHE A 83 -4.76 3.02 8.72
C PHE A 83 -5.64 2.89 9.97
N ASN A 84 -6.47 1.86 10.02
CA ASN A 84 -7.24 1.49 11.21
C ASN A 84 -6.46 0.47 12.03
N ALA A 85 -5.89 0.90 13.16
CA ALA A 85 -5.10 0.04 14.03
C ALA A 85 -5.94 -1.05 14.74
N THR A 86 -7.24 -0.83 14.95
CA THR A 86 -8.15 -1.78 15.59
C THR A 86 -8.43 -2.97 14.68
N THR A 87 -8.75 -2.71 13.42
CA THR A 87 -9.01 -3.76 12.42
C THR A 87 -7.76 -4.20 11.67
N LYS A 88 -6.63 -3.51 11.90
CA LYS A 88 -5.36 -3.69 11.19
C LYS A 88 -5.52 -3.55 9.68
N THR A 89 -6.34 -2.59 9.26
CA THR A 89 -6.72 -2.39 7.85
C THR A 89 -6.17 -1.08 7.33
N LEU A 90 -5.48 -1.13 6.19
CA LEU A 90 -5.06 0.04 5.42
C LEU A 90 -5.89 0.13 4.15
N ARG A 91 -6.53 1.28 3.94
CA ARG A 91 -7.17 1.57 2.66
C ARG A 91 -6.15 2.04 1.62
N LEU A 92 -6.23 1.52 0.41
CA LEU A 92 -5.49 1.99 -0.75
C LEU A 92 -6.46 2.45 -1.83
N ASN A 93 -6.20 3.64 -2.35
CA ASN A 93 -6.94 4.24 -3.45
C ASN A 93 -6.05 4.25 -4.69
N VAL A 94 -6.50 3.59 -5.75
CA VAL A 94 -5.86 3.54 -7.06
C VAL A 94 -6.55 4.55 -7.97
N THR A 95 -5.79 5.48 -8.51
CA THR A 95 -6.27 6.51 -9.44
C THR A 95 -5.59 6.37 -10.79
N ASN A 96 -6.29 6.72 -11.86
CA ASN A 96 -5.75 6.76 -13.20
C ASN A 96 -5.12 8.13 -13.52
N ASN A 97 -4.69 8.32 -14.77
CA ASN A 97 -4.08 9.55 -15.27
C ASN A 97 -5.00 10.78 -15.31
N LEU A 98 -6.30 10.61 -15.02
CA LEU A 98 -7.29 11.67 -14.91
C LEU A 98 -7.68 11.93 -13.44
N ASP A 99 -6.89 11.39 -12.49
CA ASP A 99 -7.14 11.44 -11.05
C ASP A 99 -8.48 10.80 -10.63
N ALA A 100 -9.07 9.98 -11.48
CA ALA A 100 -10.29 9.24 -11.18
C ALA A 100 -9.96 7.88 -10.56
N LEU A 101 -10.71 7.49 -9.53
CA LEU A 101 -10.64 6.14 -8.98
C LEU A 101 -10.90 5.11 -10.08
N THR A 102 -10.00 4.14 -10.23
CA THR A 102 -10.06 3.18 -11.32
C THR A 102 -9.52 1.84 -10.89
N ASP A 103 -10.24 0.79 -11.29
CA ASP A 103 -9.85 -0.59 -11.06
C ASP A 103 -8.71 -1.01 -11.98
N LEU A 104 -7.87 -1.90 -11.47
CA LEU A 104 -6.93 -2.65 -12.29
C LEU A 104 -7.68 -3.68 -13.14
N ALA A 105 -7.33 -3.79 -14.42
CA ALA A 105 -7.84 -4.84 -15.28
C ALA A 105 -7.30 -6.23 -14.85
N ALA A 106 -7.92 -7.32 -15.32
CA ALA A 106 -7.62 -8.69 -14.87
C ALA A 106 -6.16 -9.15 -14.99
N LEU A 107 -5.36 -8.53 -15.88
CA LEU A 107 -3.93 -8.84 -16.09
C LEU A 107 -3.00 -7.73 -15.57
N GLN A 108 -3.54 -6.75 -14.85
CA GLN A 108 -2.77 -5.68 -14.25
C GLN A 108 -2.55 -5.97 -12.77
N SER A 109 -1.39 -5.60 -12.26
CA SER A 109 -1.07 -5.79 -10.84
C SER A 109 -0.40 -4.57 -10.23
N LEU A 110 -0.60 -4.44 -8.93
CA LEU A 110 -0.04 -3.40 -8.09
C LEU A 110 0.77 -4.05 -6.97
N THR A 111 2.01 -3.62 -6.82
CA THR A 111 2.89 -3.93 -5.69
C THR A 111 3.07 -2.69 -4.84
N CYS A 112 2.76 -2.76 -3.56
CA CYS A 112 2.95 -1.68 -2.59
C CYS A 112 3.96 -2.10 -1.52
N ARG A 113 4.86 -1.18 -1.19
CA ARG A 113 5.77 -1.27 -0.02
C ARG A 113 5.17 -0.43 1.09
N LEU A 114 4.64 -1.09 2.11
CA LEU A 114 3.95 -0.46 3.23
C LEU A 114 4.93 -0.36 4.40
N LEU A 115 5.19 0.86 4.88
CA LEU A 115 6.14 1.10 5.96
C LEU A 115 5.40 1.23 7.29
N PHE A 116 5.91 0.53 8.28
CA PHE A 116 5.42 0.56 9.65
C PHE A 116 6.57 0.84 10.61
N LYS A 117 6.23 1.44 11.74
CA LYS A 117 7.17 1.77 12.81
C LYS A 117 6.70 1.10 14.09
N GLN A 118 7.59 0.35 14.72
CA GLN A 118 7.34 -0.15 16.06
C GLN A 118 7.43 1.02 17.04
N THR A 119 6.35 1.29 17.75
CA THR A 119 6.37 2.23 18.87
C THR A 119 7.01 1.51 20.06
N ALA A 120 8.02 2.13 20.69
CA ALA A 120 8.63 1.60 21.90
C ALA A 120 7.54 1.35 22.95
N VAL A 121 7.59 0.18 23.58
CA VAL A 121 6.73 -0.20 24.73
C VAL A 121 7.24 0.51 25.97
#